data_AF-A0A7R9JMP2-F1
#
_entry.id   AF-A0A7R9JMP2-F1
#
_cell.length_a   1.000
_cell.length_b   1.000
_cell.length_c   1.000
_cell.angle_alpha   90.00
_cell.angle_beta   90.00
_cell.angle_gamma   90.00
#
_symmetry.space_group_name_H-M   'P 1'
#
loop_
_entity.id
_entity.type
_entity.pdbx_description
1 polymer ?
#
loop_
_entity_poly.entity_id
_entity_poly.type
_entity_poly.pdbx_seq_one_letter_code
_entity_poly.pdbx_strand_id
1 'polypeptide(L)'
;IFISRDNPAEPTVLRTGDDASLGSFDVDLETIVAIHGQNGKGRGLDAIAKGYLSIGEYNVIELDWSGPSTGSYNDVKGNVYPVGALGAKLLDYLATKGLNLARVHIQGVSL
;
A
#
# COMPACT_ATOMS: atom_id res chain seq x y z
N ILE A 1 -0.86 -2.99 4.03
CA ILE A 1 -2.13 -2.93 4.80
C ILE A 1 -3.17 -2.33 3.86
N PHE A 2 -4.36 -2.92 3.77
CA PHE A 2 -5.43 -2.48 2.90
C PHE A 2 -6.58 -1.90 3.72
N ILE A 3 -7.08 -0.76 3.24
CA ILE A 3 -8.13 0.03 3.85
C ILE A 3 -9.09 0.46 2.71
N SER A 4 -10.38 0.34 2.96
CA SER A 4 -11.48 0.85 2.16
C SER A 4 -12.57 1.39 3.10
N ARG A 5 -13.65 1.93 2.52
CA ARG A 5 -14.80 2.37 3.31
C ARG A 5 -15.54 1.22 4.02
N ASP A 6 -15.36 -0.01 3.56
CA ASP A 6 -16.04 -1.20 4.09
C ASP A 6 -15.28 -1.88 5.24
N ASN A 7 -14.01 -1.52 5.45
CA ASN A 7 -13.19 -2.04 6.56
C ASN A 7 -12.47 -0.93 7.37
N PRO A 8 -13.11 0.21 7.70
CA PRO A 8 -12.43 1.38 8.25
C PRO A 8 -11.88 1.16 9.67
N ALA A 9 -12.39 0.15 10.39
CA ALA A 9 -11.95 -0.20 11.74
C ALA A 9 -10.94 -1.36 11.78
N GLU A 10 -10.90 -2.21 10.75
CA GLU A 10 -10.11 -3.46 10.73
C GLU A 10 -9.33 -3.58 9.41
N PRO A 11 -8.17 -2.90 9.31
CA PRO A 11 -7.33 -2.96 8.12
C PRO A 11 -6.88 -4.39 7.81
N THR A 12 -6.97 -4.80 6.54
CA THR A 12 -6.63 -6.17 6.12
C THR A 12 -5.19 -6.24 5.60
N VAL A 13 -4.46 -7.32 5.88
CA VAL A 13 -3.12 -7.52 5.30
C VAL A 13 -3.25 -8.26 3.98
N LEU A 14 -3.03 -7.56 2.86
CA LEU A 14 -2.91 -8.18 1.54
C LEU A 14 -1.63 -9.03 1.46
N ARG A 15 -1.75 -10.21 0.87
CA ARG A 15 -0.63 -11.13 0.62
C ARG A 15 -0.63 -11.55 -0.84
N THR A 16 0.53 -11.45 -1.48
CA THR A 16 0.72 -11.91 -2.86
C THR A 16 0.39 -13.40 -2.97
N GLY A 17 -0.50 -13.77 -3.90
CA GLY A 17 -0.91 -15.15 -4.11
C GLY A 17 -1.96 -15.68 -3.14
N ASP A 18 -2.51 -14.84 -2.26
CA ASP A 18 -3.54 -15.22 -1.30
C ASP A 18 -4.86 -14.49 -1.62
N ASP A 19 -5.75 -15.18 -2.35
CA ASP A 19 -7.05 -14.64 -2.74
C ASP A 19 -7.94 -14.32 -1.53
N ALA A 20 -7.80 -15.08 -0.43
CA ALA A 20 -8.57 -14.84 0.79
C ALA A 20 -8.18 -13.53 1.48
N SER A 21 -6.95 -13.04 1.25
CA SER A 21 -6.49 -11.76 1.79
C SER A 21 -7.11 -10.54 1.13
N LEU A 22 -7.74 -10.68 -0.05
CA LEU A 22 -8.28 -9.56 -0.82
C LEU A 22 -9.46 -8.87 -0.12
N GLY A 23 -10.25 -9.61 0.67
CA GLY A 23 -11.36 -9.03 1.43
C GLY A 23 -12.31 -8.20 0.56
N SER A 24 -12.50 -6.93 0.91
CA SER A 24 -13.31 -5.95 0.20
C SER A 24 -12.57 -5.18 -0.91
N PHE A 25 -11.44 -5.70 -1.41
CA PHE A 25 -10.71 -5.07 -2.51
C PHE A 25 -11.53 -5.12 -3.81
N ASP A 26 -11.78 -3.95 -4.39
CA ASP A 26 -12.56 -3.83 -5.62
C ASP A 26 -11.67 -3.42 -6.80
N VAL A 27 -11.50 -4.31 -7.77
CA VAL A 27 -10.62 -4.07 -8.94
C VAL A 27 -11.07 -2.93 -9.85
N ASP A 28 -12.33 -2.51 -9.74
CA ASP A 28 -12.90 -1.41 -10.54
C ASP A 28 -12.70 -0.04 -9.88
N LEU A 29 -12.29 0.03 -8.61
CA LEU A 29 -11.98 1.28 -7.92
C LEU A 29 -10.57 1.79 -8.22
N GLU A 30 -10.36 3.10 -8.07
CA GLU A 30 -9.01 3.66 -8.05
C GLU A 30 -8.24 3.13 -6.83
N THR A 31 -6.96 2.79 -7.05
CA THR A 31 -6.11 2.22 -6.00
C THR A 31 -4.97 3.17 -5.67
N ILE A 32 -4.91 3.62 -4.41
CA ILE A 32 -3.87 4.49 -3.89
C ILE A 32 -2.87 3.63 -3.11
N VAL A 33 -1.60 3.66 -3.52
CA VAL A 33 -0.51 3.02 -2.77
C VAL A 33 0.26 4.11 -2.03
N ALA A 34 0.13 4.15 -0.71
CA ALA A 34 0.79 5.11 0.15
C ALA A 34 2.02 4.47 0.81
N ILE A 35 3.20 5.08 0.66
CA ILE A 35 4.49 4.54 1.10
C ILE A 35 5.17 5.57 1.99
N HIS A 36 5.48 5.19 3.23
CA HIS A 36 6.21 6.06 4.16
C HIS A 36 7.71 6.09 3.87
N GLY A 37 8.46 7.00 4.49
CA GLY A 37 9.92 7.09 4.33
C GLY A 37 10.71 6.39 5.44
N GLN A 38 12.01 6.70 5.52
CA GLN A 38 12.89 6.28 6.61
C GLN A 38 12.31 6.67 7.97
N ASN A 39 12.38 5.74 8.93
CA ASN A 39 11.80 5.87 10.28
C ASN A 39 10.29 6.14 10.29
N GLY A 40 9.63 6.01 9.14
CA GLY A 40 8.18 6.09 9.04
C GLY A 40 7.52 4.88 9.70
N LYS A 41 6.31 5.10 10.20
CA LYS A 41 5.39 4.06 10.66
C LYS A 41 4.01 4.43 10.17
N GLY A 42 3.13 3.45 9.98
CA GLY A 42 1.77 3.61 9.40
C GLY A 42 0.91 4.76 9.94
N ARG A 43 1.25 5.36 11.10
CA ARG A 43 0.65 6.57 11.70
C ARG A 43 0.68 7.87 10.85
N GLY A 44 1.30 7.89 9.67
CA GLY A 44 1.18 8.99 8.71
C GLY A 44 0.42 8.61 7.44
N LEU A 45 0.30 7.31 7.16
CA LEU A 45 -0.44 6.79 6.01
C LEU A 45 -1.95 6.77 6.30
N ASP A 46 -2.33 6.67 7.58
CA ASP A 46 -3.72 6.74 8.01
C ASP A 46 -4.41 8.06 7.62
N ALA A 47 -3.68 9.18 7.64
CA ALA A 47 -4.18 10.48 7.20
C ALA A 47 -4.45 10.50 5.69
N ILE A 48 -3.59 9.85 4.90
CA ILE A 48 -3.78 9.69 3.45
C ILE A 48 -5.04 8.84 3.21
N ALA A 49 -5.15 7.69 3.87
CA ALA A 49 -6.32 6.83 3.76
C ALA A 49 -7.61 7.57 4.12
N LYS A 50 -7.65 8.24 5.28
CA LYS A 50 -8.80 9.06 5.71
C LYS A 50 -9.14 10.15 4.70
N GLY A 51 -8.14 10.82 4.13
CA GLY A 51 -8.34 11.85 3.11
C GLY A 51 -9.07 11.33 1.88
N TYR A 52 -8.55 10.27 1.25
CA TYR A 52 -9.19 9.65 0.08
C TYR A 52 -10.58 9.10 0.41
N LEU A 53 -10.71 8.38 1.52
CA LEU A 53 -11.98 7.79 1.92
C LEU A 53 -13.02 8.84 2.33
N SER A 54 -12.61 10.07 2.66
CA SER A 54 -13.55 11.17 2.92
C SER A 54 -14.21 11.73 1.66
N ILE A 55 -13.58 11.57 0.48
CA ILE A 55 -14.06 12.16 -0.78
C ILE A 55 -14.62 11.15 -1.77
N GLY A 56 -14.41 9.84 -1.57
CA GLY A 56 -14.95 8.82 -2.45
C GLY A 56 -14.63 7.39 -2.00
N GLU A 57 -14.95 6.45 -2.88
CA GLU A 57 -14.62 5.03 -2.73
C GLU A 57 -13.28 4.76 -3.39
N TYR A 58 -12.34 4.26 -2.61
CA TYR A 58 -10.98 3.98 -3.04
C TYR A 58 -10.50 2.68 -2.38
N ASN A 59 -9.62 1.97 -3.08
CA ASN A 59 -8.72 1.04 -2.41
C ASN A 59 -7.51 1.82 -1.94
N VAL A 60 -7.20 1.78 -0.64
CA VAL A 60 -5.96 2.36 -0.11
C VAL A 60 -5.07 1.25 0.40
N ILE A 61 -3.86 1.16 -0.16
CA ILE A 61 -2.82 0.21 0.24
C ILE A 61 -1.70 1.00 0.90
N GLU A 62 -1.56 0.85 2.21
CA GLU A 62 -0.40 1.33 2.95
C GLU A 62 0.74 0.30 2.86
N LEU A 63 1.83 0.67 2.20
CA LEU A 63 3.04 -0.14 2.17
C LEU A 63 3.87 0.18 3.41
N ASP A 64 3.68 -0.63 4.46
CA ASP A 64 4.49 -0.58 5.68
C ASP A 64 5.79 -1.37 5.48
N TRP A 65 6.91 -0.65 5.48
CA TRP A 65 8.27 -1.20 5.44
C TRP A 65 9.09 -0.70 6.63
N SER A 66 8.42 -0.44 7.77
CA SER A 66 9.01 0.12 9.00
C SER A 66 10.26 -0.61 9.47
N GLY A 67 10.27 -1.95 9.36
CA GLY A 67 11.44 -2.80 9.64
C GLY A 67 12.69 -2.38 8.86
N PRO A 68 12.73 -2.56 7.53
CA PRO A 68 13.87 -2.16 6.70
C PRO A 68 14.06 -0.65 6.54
N SER A 69 13.09 0.18 6.95
CA SER A 69 13.19 1.65 6.89
C SER A 69 13.96 2.28 8.07
N THR A 70 14.45 1.50 9.02
CA THR A 70 15.14 2.00 10.22
C THR A 70 16.63 1.67 10.15
N GLY A 71 17.51 2.62 10.48
CA GLY A 71 18.96 2.40 10.50
C GLY A 71 19.75 3.54 9.86
N SER A 72 20.98 3.24 9.43
CA SER A 72 21.79 4.22 8.71
C SER A 72 21.17 4.53 7.35
N TYR A 73 21.36 5.75 6.86
CA TYR A 73 20.80 6.17 5.56
C TYR A 73 21.25 5.25 4.42
N ASN A 74 22.50 4.77 4.43
CA ASN A 74 23.02 3.88 3.40
C ASN A 74 22.32 2.51 3.42
N ASP A 75 22.07 1.95 4.60
CA ASP A 75 21.36 0.67 4.74
C ASP A 75 19.91 0.82 4.28
N VAL A 76 19.22 1.87 4.74
CA VAL A 76 17.82 2.13 4.39
C VAL A 76 17.66 2.37 2.89
N LYS A 77 18.55 3.18 2.29
CA LYS A 77 18.60 3.38 0.84
C LYS A 77 18.79 2.06 0.08
N GLY A 78 19.64 1.17 0.59
CA GLY A 78 19.85 -0.16 0.03
C GLY A 78 18.59 -1.04 0.03
N ASN A 79 17.66 -0.78 0.95
CA ASN A 79 16.40 -1.52 1.07
C ASN A 79 15.28 -1.02 0.17
N VAL A 80 15.40 0.17 -0.44
CA VAL A 80 14.33 0.75 -1.29
C VAL A 80 14.03 -0.15 -2.50
N TYR A 81 15.06 -0.63 -3.19
CA TYR A 81 14.88 -1.51 -4.35
C TYR A 81 14.17 -2.83 -4.00
N PRO A 82 14.62 -3.63 -3.03
CA PRO A 82 13.92 -4.88 -2.69
C PRO A 82 12.51 -4.64 -2.16
N VAL A 83 12.25 -3.57 -1.41
CA VAL A 83 10.89 -3.21 -0.96
C VAL A 83 9.99 -2.85 -2.14
N GLY A 84 10.48 -2.01 -3.06
CA GLY A 84 9.76 -1.65 -4.28
C GLY A 84 9.44 -2.87 -5.16
N ALA A 85 10.39 -3.82 -5.28
CA ALA A 85 10.17 -5.05 -6.01
C ALA A 85 9.08 -5.95 -5.37
N LEU A 86 8.98 -5.98 -4.03
CA LEU A 86 7.90 -6.67 -3.34
C LEU A 86 6.54 -5.97 -3.54
N GLY A 87 6.52 -4.63 -3.50
CA GLY A 87 5.34 -3.83 -3.83
C GLY A 87 4.86 -4.06 -5.26
N ALA A 88 5.79 -4.09 -6.23
CA ALA A 88 5.48 -4.39 -7.63
C ALA A 88 4.89 -5.80 -7.79
N LYS A 89 5.44 -6.82 -7.13
CA LYS A 89 4.88 -8.19 -7.15
C LYS A 89 3.45 -8.26 -6.61
N LEU A 90 3.12 -7.45 -5.60
CA LEU A 90 1.74 -7.34 -5.14
C LEU A 90 0.84 -6.74 -6.21
N LEU A 91 1.26 -5.65 -6.86
CA LEU A 91 0.50 -5.01 -7.94
C LEU A 91 0.32 -5.94 -9.15
N ASP A 92 1.37 -6.67 -9.54
CA ASP A 92 1.29 -7.68 -10.61
C ASP A 92 0.25 -8.75 -10.26
N TYR A 93 0.28 -9.24 -9.02
CA TYR A 93 -0.71 -10.19 -8.53
C TYR A 93 -2.13 -9.61 -8.57
N LEU A 94 -2.36 -8.38 -8.12
CA LEU A 94 -3.67 -7.73 -8.22
C LEU A 94 -4.10 -7.53 -9.69
N ALA A 95 -3.16 -7.25 -10.59
CA ALA A 95 -3.45 -7.19 -12.02
C ALA A 95 -3.93 -8.54 -12.58
N THR A 96 -3.39 -9.67 -12.09
CA THR A 96 -3.94 -11.01 -12.42
C THR A 96 -5.37 -11.23 -11.92
N LYS A 97 -5.83 -10.43 -10.96
CA LYS A 97 -7.20 -10.45 -10.43
C LYS A 97 -8.13 -9.46 -11.13
N GLY A 98 -7.61 -8.67 -12.06
CA GLY A 98 -8.40 -7.72 -12.86
C GLY A 98 -8.08 -6.24 -12.60
N LEU A 99 -7.20 -5.92 -11.63
CA LEU A 99 -6.80 -4.54 -11.39
C LEU A 99 -6.15 -3.94 -12.65
N ASN A 100 -6.70 -2.85 -13.15
CA ASN A 100 -6.05 -2.06 -14.19
C ASN A 100 -4.94 -1.20 -13.56
N LEU A 101 -3.68 -1.48 -13.89
CA LEU A 101 -2.53 -0.73 -13.38
C LEU A 101 -2.56 0.76 -13.73
N ALA A 102 -3.28 1.18 -14.78
CA ALA A 102 -3.48 2.59 -15.09
C ALA A 102 -4.34 3.34 -14.05
N ARG A 103 -5.06 2.62 -13.19
CA ARG A 103 -5.86 3.16 -12.07
C ARG A 103 -5.10 3.16 -10.74
N VAL A 104 -3.80 2.84 -10.76
CA VAL A 104 -2.96 2.83 -9.58
C VAL A 104 -2.21 4.16 -9.47
N HIS A 105 -2.35 4.82 -8.32
CA HIS A 105 -1.60 6.02 -7.98
C HIS A 105 -0.66 5.72 -6.81
N ILE A 106 0.64 5.93 -6.99
CA ILE A 106 1.66 5.67 -5.96
C ILE A 106 2.14 6.99 -5.36
N GLN A 107 2.05 7.10 -4.04
CA GLN A 107 2.53 8.24 -3.25
C GLN A 107 3.61 7.77 -2.28
N GLY A 108 4.86 8.09 -2.59
CA GLY A 108 6.00 7.85 -1.70
C GLY A 108 6.47 9.13 -1.02
N VAL A 109 6.75 9.05 0.28
CA VAL A 109 7.31 10.18 1.04
C VAL A 109 8.75 9.86 1.45
N SER A 110 9.69 10.73 1.09
CA SER A 110 11.12 10.64 1.40
C SER A 110 11.90 9.56 0.66
N LEU A 111 11.93 8.32 1.16
CA LEU A 111 12.80 7.23 0.69
C LEU A 111 11.99 6.03 0.19
#